data_AF-A0A5J4PYV0-F1
#
_entry.id   AF-A0A5J4PYV0-F1
#
_cell.length_a   1.000
_cell.length_b   1.000
_cell.length_c   1.000
_cell.angle_alpha   90.00
_cell.angle_beta   90.00
_cell.angle_gamma   90.00
#
_symmetry.space_group_name_H-M   'P 1'
#
loop_
_entity.id
_entity.type
_entity.pdbx_description
1 polymer ?
#
loop_
_entity_poly.entity_id
_entity_poly.type
_entity_poly.pdbx_seq_one_letter_code
_entity_poly.pdbx_strand_id
1 'polypeptide(L)'
;MEAVAKALHPDSKEKRYKSESIISISREYLVQVLELPFDSKSRKMTELLKTFDGLDITKYANIVSQKLKINQDIYYYDNEHKNYYRGMQVCYQQDTISDGGINANDNDKQEIKTIDILVVESIWEENKISHAFAIANKQALTGLKFCPHCNSKAFDPKDKNYSRDYEKHIIKCENNEGKIV
;
A
#
# COMPACT_ATOMS: atom_id res chain seq x y z
N MET A 1 7.73 1.09 7.28
CA MET A 1 8.43 1.29 5.99
C MET A 1 8.86 0.00 5.32
N GLU A 2 9.24 -1.04 6.06
CA GLU A 2 9.66 -2.32 5.47
C GLU A 2 8.61 -2.96 4.54
N ALA A 3 7.35 -3.03 4.97
CA ALA A 3 6.26 -3.51 4.11
C ALA A 3 6.16 -2.74 2.79
N VAL A 4 6.28 -1.41 2.84
CA VAL A 4 6.24 -0.57 1.64
C VAL A 4 7.43 -0.86 0.73
N ALA A 5 8.64 -0.94 1.29
CA ALA A 5 9.84 -1.30 0.54
C ALA A 5 9.72 -2.67 -0.12
N LYS A 6 9.24 -3.67 0.61
CA LYS A 6 9.06 -5.03 0.10
C LYS A 6 7.99 -5.12 -1.00
N ALA A 7 6.94 -4.32 -0.91
CA ALA A 7 5.90 -4.27 -1.95
C ALA A 7 6.41 -3.62 -3.25
N LEU A 8 7.25 -2.59 -3.14
CA LEU A 8 7.79 -1.87 -4.30
C LEU A 8 9.01 -2.56 -4.94
N HIS A 9 9.75 -3.32 -4.13
CA HIS A 9 10.97 -4.03 -4.52
C HIS A 9 10.85 -5.51 -4.14
N PRO A 10 9.94 -6.28 -4.75
CA PRO A 10 9.73 -7.68 -4.39
C PRO A 10 10.99 -8.52 -4.67
N ASP A 11 11.21 -9.53 -3.83
CA ASP A 11 12.35 -10.44 -3.96
C ASP A 11 12.33 -11.14 -5.32
N SER A 12 13.46 -11.10 -6.03
CA SER A 12 13.66 -11.88 -7.25
C SER A 12 14.15 -13.29 -6.94
N LYS A 13 13.80 -14.27 -7.79
CA LYS A 13 14.28 -15.67 -7.67
C LYS A 13 15.80 -15.81 -7.72
N GLU A 14 16.51 -14.84 -8.30
CA GLU A 14 17.98 -14.83 -8.28
C GLU A 14 18.48 -14.40 -6.90
N LYS A 15 19.14 -15.32 -6.19
CA LYS A 15 19.95 -15.01 -5.00
C LYS A 15 21.16 -14.16 -5.43
N ARG A 16 20.96 -12.85 -5.60
CA ARG A 16 22.08 -11.91 -5.61
C ARG A 16 22.04 -11.14 -4.30
N TYR A 17 23.13 -11.21 -3.55
CA TYR A 17 23.43 -10.28 -2.47
C TYR A 17 23.43 -8.86 -3.06
N LYS A 18 22.27 -8.21 -3.08
CA LYS A 18 22.14 -6.85 -3.58
C LYS A 18 22.54 -5.88 -2.48
N SER A 19 23.31 -4.87 -2.87
CA SER A 19 23.58 -3.64 -2.11
C SER A 19 22.30 -2.85 -1.76
N GLU A 20 21.16 -3.23 -2.34
CA GLU A 20 19.81 -2.69 -2.16
C GLU A 20 18.96 -3.64 -1.30
N SER A 21 19.42 -3.97 -0.09
CA SER A 21 18.58 -4.77 0.82
C SER A 21 17.29 -4.02 1.14
N ILE A 22 16.19 -4.75 1.35
CA ILE A 22 14.91 -4.17 1.79
C ILE A 22 15.11 -3.25 2.98
N ILE A 23 16.01 -3.60 3.91
CA ILE A 23 16.34 -2.77 5.08
C ILE A 23 16.97 -1.44 4.67
N SER A 24 17.91 -1.43 3.72
CA SER A 24 18.52 -0.18 3.23
C SER A 24 17.47 0.72 2.58
N ILE A 25 16.65 0.17 1.68
CA ILE A 25 15.58 0.89 1.01
C ILE A 25 14.56 1.43 2.03
N SER A 26 14.23 0.63 3.05
CA SER A 26 13.32 1.04 4.12
C SER A 26 13.82 2.25 4.89
N ARG A 27 15.13 2.34 5.14
CA ARG A 27 15.75 3.50 5.79
C ARG A 27 15.70 4.74 4.89
N GLU A 28 15.95 4.58 3.59
CA GLU A 28 15.83 5.68 2.61
C GLU A 28 14.40 6.24 2.58
N TYR A 29 13.40 5.35 2.51
CA TYR A 29 12.01 5.77 2.59
C TYR A 29 11.65 6.42 3.94
N LEU A 30 12.25 5.96 5.05
CA LEU A 30 12.03 6.60 6.34
C LEU A 30 12.57 8.04 6.37
N VAL A 31 13.77 8.28 5.81
CA VAL A 31 14.31 9.65 5.66
C VAL A 31 13.38 10.52 4.83
N GLN A 32 12.88 10.00 3.70
CA GLN A 32 12.00 10.73 2.79
C GLN A 32 10.64 11.06 3.43
N VAL A 33 10.02 10.10 4.10
CA VAL A 33 8.68 10.24 4.71
C VAL A 33 8.71 11.13 5.94
N LEU A 34 9.78 11.06 6.74
CA LEU A 34 9.95 11.87 7.96
C LEU A 34 10.73 13.16 7.74
N GLU A 35 11.16 13.44 6.50
CA GLU A 35 11.98 14.62 6.14
C GLU A 35 13.20 14.80 7.05
N LEU A 36 13.90 13.70 7.35
CA LEU A 36 15.02 13.72 8.29
C LEU A 36 16.19 14.54 7.72
N PRO A 37 16.87 15.37 8.53
CA PRO A 37 17.98 16.22 8.08
C PRO A 37 19.31 15.45 7.96
N PHE A 38 19.26 14.13 7.73
CA PHE A 38 20.42 13.26 7.61
C PHE A 38 20.11 12.05 6.74
N ASP A 39 21.15 11.44 6.18
CA ASP A 39 21.02 10.30 5.28
C ASP A 39 20.74 8.95 5.99
N SER A 40 20.28 7.98 5.21
CA SER A 40 19.88 6.63 5.67
C SER A 40 21.06 5.77 6.16
N LYS A 41 22.30 6.14 5.83
CA LYS A 41 23.53 5.43 6.20
C LYS A 41 24.25 6.09 7.38
N SER A 42 23.77 7.26 7.81
CA SER A 42 24.38 8.04 8.87
C SER A 42 24.32 7.35 10.24
N ARG A 43 25.26 7.69 11.11
CA ARG A 43 25.21 7.27 12.52
C ARG A 43 23.93 7.75 13.21
N LYS A 44 23.43 8.95 12.83
CA LYS A 44 22.17 9.51 13.35
C LYS A 44 20.97 8.60 13.05
N MET A 45 20.91 8.01 11.86
CA MET A 45 19.89 7.00 11.52
C MET A 45 19.97 5.79 12.45
N THR A 46 21.17 5.29 12.74
CA THR A 46 21.34 4.15 13.65
C THR A 46 20.91 4.50 15.08
N GLU A 47 21.22 5.70 15.57
CA GLU A 47 20.75 6.15 16.88
C GLU A 47 19.23 6.30 16.94
N LEU A 48 18.62 6.90 15.90
CA LEU A 48 17.15 7.01 15.80
C LEU A 48 16.48 5.63 15.91
N LEU A 49 16.98 4.64 15.15
CA LEU A 49 16.37 3.31 15.09
C LEU A 49 16.42 2.53 16.41
N LYS A 50 17.30 2.90 17.36
CA LYS A 50 17.34 2.26 18.69
C LYS A 50 16.12 2.58 19.54
N THR A 51 15.51 3.74 19.32
CA THR A 51 14.36 4.24 20.10
C THR A 51 13.14 4.49 19.21
N PHE A 52 13.13 3.92 18.00
CA PHE A 52 12.07 4.18 17.03
C PHE A 52 10.94 3.15 17.20
N ASP A 53 9.79 3.61 17.68
CA ASP A 53 8.63 2.75 17.96
C ASP A 53 7.79 2.41 16.71
N GLY A 54 8.20 2.92 15.53
CA GLY A 54 7.50 2.70 14.28
C GLY A 54 6.69 3.90 13.81
N LEU A 55 5.87 3.68 12.78
CA LEU A 55 4.98 4.69 12.22
C LEU A 55 3.53 4.31 12.53
N ASP A 56 2.78 5.27 13.07
CA ASP A 56 1.33 5.16 13.17
C ASP A 56 0.72 5.14 11.75
N ILE A 57 0.11 4.02 11.39
CA ILE A 57 -0.45 3.80 10.06
C ILE A 57 -1.56 4.81 9.75
N THR A 58 -2.40 5.14 10.73
CA THR A 58 -3.52 6.08 10.55
C THR A 58 -3.02 7.50 10.26
N LYS A 59 -1.90 7.89 10.87
CA LYS A 59 -1.28 9.19 10.67
C LYS A 59 -0.44 9.25 9.39
N TYR A 60 0.36 8.22 9.13
CA TYR A 60 1.40 8.27 8.09
C TYR A 60 0.97 7.70 6.74
N ALA A 61 -0.14 6.96 6.62
CA ALA A 61 -0.55 6.39 5.34
C ALA A 61 -0.67 7.46 4.24
N ASN A 62 -1.30 8.61 4.53
CA ASN A 62 -1.38 9.73 3.59
C ASN A 62 0.01 10.27 3.22
N ILE A 63 0.87 10.53 4.20
CA ILE A 63 2.23 11.08 3.97
C ILE A 63 3.05 10.12 3.11
N VAL A 64 3.01 8.82 3.41
CA VAL A 64 3.69 7.77 2.64
C VAL A 64 3.19 7.74 1.20
N SER A 65 1.87 7.78 0.99
CA SER A 65 1.26 7.79 -0.34
C SER A 65 1.70 9.00 -1.17
N GLN A 66 1.70 10.20 -0.58
CA GLN A 66 2.11 11.42 -1.26
C GLN A 66 3.61 11.47 -1.54
N LYS A 67 4.45 11.17 -0.54
CA LYS A 67 5.92 11.24 -0.67
C LYS A 67 6.48 10.19 -1.62
N LEU A 68 5.92 8.97 -1.62
CA LEU A 68 6.41 7.87 -2.44
C LEU A 68 5.65 7.73 -3.77
N LYS A 69 4.59 8.52 -4.00
CA LYS A 69 3.74 8.47 -5.20
C LYS A 69 3.15 7.08 -5.44
N ILE A 70 2.51 6.53 -4.42
CA ILE A 70 1.90 5.19 -4.43
C ILE A 70 0.48 5.22 -3.88
N ASN A 71 -0.37 4.29 -4.32
CA ASN A 71 -1.62 3.98 -3.65
C ASN A 71 -1.41 2.85 -2.63
N GLN A 72 -2.20 2.84 -1.57
CA GLN A 72 -2.14 1.85 -0.50
C GLN A 72 -3.55 1.32 -0.22
N ASP A 73 -3.74 0.02 -0.38
CA ASP A 73 -4.89 -0.72 0.17
C ASP A 73 -4.44 -1.41 1.47
N ILE A 74 -5.06 -1.04 2.59
CA ILE A 74 -4.67 -1.52 3.92
C ILE A 74 -5.76 -2.43 4.47
N TYR A 75 -5.35 -3.66 4.76
CA TYR A 75 -6.16 -4.76 5.23
C TYR A 75 -5.91 -5.04 6.71
N TYR A 76 -6.94 -5.52 7.40
CA TYR A 76 -6.89 -5.91 8.79
C TYR A 76 -7.47 -7.31 8.94
N TYR A 77 -7.08 -7.99 10.01
CA TYR A 77 -7.68 -9.26 10.41
C TYR A 77 -8.65 -9.04 11.56
N ASP A 78 -9.91 -9.44 11.36
CA ASP A 78 -10.89 -9.49 12.42
C ASP A 78 -10.76 -10.80 13.20
N ASN A 79 -10.32 -10.70 14.45
CA ASN A 79 -10.18 -11.85 15.32
C ASN A 79 -11.52 -12.47 15.75
N GLU A 80 -12.61 -11.71 15.76
CA GLU A 80 -13.95 -12.20 16.13
C GLU A 80 -14.57 -12.99 14.98
N HIS A 81 -14.58 -12.39 13.78
CA HIS A 81 -15.21 -12.97 12.60
C HIS A 81 -14.27 -13.88 11.78
N LYS A 82 -12.99 -13.98 12.18
CA LYS A 82 -11.96 -14.81 11.55
C LYS A 82 -11.81 -14.54 10.04
N ASN A 83 -11.87 -13.27 9.64
CA ASN A 83 -11.78 -12.85 8.25
C ASN A 83 -10.86 -11.65 8.07
N TYR A 84 -10.39 -11.46 6.83
CA TYR A 84 -9.63 -10.28 6.45
C TYR A 84 -10.55 -9.30 5.72
N TYR A 85 -10.41 -8.01 6.02
CA TYR A 85 -11.17 -6.95 5.39
C TYR A 85 -10.28 -5.76 5.05
N ARG A 86 -10.68 -4.95 4.05
CA ARG A 86 -9.99 -3.69 3.74
C ARG A 86 -10.51 -2.60 4.66
N GLY A 87 -9.65 -2.08 5.53
CA GLY A 87 -10.01 -1.04 6.50
C GLY A 87 -9.74 0.38 6.00
N MET A 88 -8.70 0.56 5.18
CA MET A 88 -8.33 1.89 4.66
C MET A 88 -7.81 1.79 3.23
N GLN A 89 -8.15 2.79 2.41
CA GLN A 89 -7.61 2.98 1.07
C GLN A 89 -7.09 4.41 0.97
N VAL A 90 -5.84 4.56 0.55
CA VAL A 90 -5.18 5.86 0.38
C VAL A 90 -4.60 5.94 -1.02
N CYS A 91 -5.07 6.90 -1.81
CA CYS A 91 -4.55 7.12 -3.16
C CYS A 91 -3.62 8.32 -3.19
N TYR A 92 -2.57 8.22 -4.01
CA TYR A 92 -1.75 9.38 -4.37
C TYR A 92 -2.66 10.41 -5.05
N GLN A 93 -2.56 11.66 -4.63
CA GLN A 93 -3.27 12.77 -5.24
C GLN A 93 -2.23 13.61 -5.95
N GLN A 94 -2.27 13.61 -7.27
CA GLN A 94 -1.42 14.51 -8.03
C GLN A 94 -1.97 15.92 -7.85
N ASP A 95 -1.15 16.84 -7.32
CA ASP A 95 -1.51 18.24 -7.23
C ASP A 95 -1.81 18.77 -8.63
N THR A 96 -3.09 18.91 -8.97
CA THR A 96 -3.51 19.67 -10.14
C THR A 96 -3.32 21.14 -9.81
N ILE A 97 -2.09 21.65 -9.97
CA ILE A 97 -1.91 23.09 -10.10
C ILE A 97 -2.49 23.46 -11.47
N SER A 98 -3.79 23.71 -11.49
CA SER A 98 -4.45 24.48 -12.53
C SER A 98 -4.06 25.94 -12.34
N ASP A 99 -2.86 26.30 -12.80
CA ASP A 99 -2.55 27.68 -13.14
C ASP A 99 -2.16 27.72 -14.62
N GLY A 100 -2.87 28.55 -15.37
CA GLY A 100 -2.90 28.50 -16.83
C GLY A 100 -1.53 28.69 -17.47
N GLY A 101 -1.08 27.73 -18.27
CA GLY A 101 0.14 27.91 -19.08
C GLY A 101 0.72 26.63 -19.67
N ILE A 102 0.19 26.21 -20.81
CA ILE A 102 0.88 25.60 -21.98
C ILE A 102 2.14 24.74 -21.68
N ASN A 103 1.95 23.42 -21.59
CA ASN A 103 2.51 22.40 -22.50
C ASN A 103 2.44 21.02 -21.83
N ALA A 104 1.56 20.18 -22.37
CA ALA A 104 1.58 18.75 -22.15
C ALA A 104 2.92 18.18 -22.65
N ASN A 105 3.85 17.94 -21.74
CA ASN A 105 4.93 16.99 -21.98
C ASN A 105 4.41 15.59 -21.64
N ASP A 106 3.84 15.00 -22.67
CA ASP A 106 3.11 13.74 -22.72
C ASP A 106 4.08 12.54 -22.72
N ASN A 107 4.99 12.43 -21.74
CA ASN A 107 6.05 11.39 -21.78
C ASN A 107 6.42 10.67 -20.47
N ASP A 108 5.68 10.84 -19.38
CA ASP A 108 5.80 9.94 -18.21
C ASP A 108 4.43 9.81 -17.51
N LYS A 109 3.47 9.11 -18.13
CA LYS A 109 2.38 8.49 -17.35
C LYS A 109 2.99 7.37 -16.52
N GLN A 110 3.74 7.74 -15.48
CA GLN A 110 4.27 6.78 -14.53
C GLN A 110 3.07 6.09 -13.88
N GLU A 111 2.92 4.80 -14.15
CA GLU A 111 1.84 4.00 -13.57
C GLU A 111 1.97 4.05 -12.04
N ILE A 112 1.00 4.69 -11.38
CA ILE A 112 0.98 4.79 -9.92
C ILE A 112 0.75 3.39 -9.37
N LYS A 113 1.79 2.83 -8.76
CA LYS A 113 1.72 1.50 -8.15
C LYS A 113 0.75 1.53 -6.97
N THR A 114 -0.15 0.54 -6.94
CA THR A 114 -0.96 0.25 -5.76
C THR A 114 -0.32 -0.90 -5.01
N ILE A 115 -0.04 -0.69 -3.71
CA ILE A 115 0.48 -1.73 -2.84
C ILE A 115 -0.60 -2.16 -1.85
N ASP A 116 -0.64 -3.47 -1.58
CA ASP A 116 -1.55 -4.04 -0.61
C ASP A 116 -0.75 -4.33 0.68
N ILE A 117 -1.23 -3.85 1.83
CA ILE A 117 -0.59 -4.00 3.14
C ILE A 117 -1.58 -4.69 4.09
N LEU A 118 -1.14 -5.74 4.79
CA LEU A 118 -1.87 -6.33 5.90
C LEU A 118 -1.33 -5.80 7.23
N VAL A 119 -2.22 -5.32 8.09
CA VAL A 119 -1.93 -4.92 9.46
C VAL A 119 -2.49 -5.97 10.41
N VAL A 120 -1.64 -6.46 11.30
CA VAL A 120 -1.99 -7.44 12.33
C VAL A 120 -1.62 -6.88 13.68
N GLU A 121 -2.59 -6.84 14.58
CA GLU A 121 -2.36 -6.46 15.97
C GLU A 121 -1.87 -7.67 16.79
N SER A 122 -0.93 -7.43 17.67
CA SER A 122 -0.47 -8.40 18.67
C SER A 122 -0.25 -7.69 20.01
N ILE A 123 -0.07 -8.48 21.08
CA ILE A 123 0.24 -7.95 22.40
C ILE A 123 1.67 -8.36 22.75
N TRP A 124 2.50 -7.39 23.09
CA TRP A 124 3.87 -7.61 23.56
C TRP A 124 4.07 -6.81 24.84
N GLU A 125 4.45 -7.49 25.93
CA GLU A 125 4.65 -6.88 27.26
C GLU A 125 3.47 -5.96 27.67
N GLU A 126 2.24 -6.48 27.58
CA GLU A 126 0.98 -5.78 27.88
C GLU A 126 0.64 -4.60 26.93
N ASN A 127 1.53 -4.26 26.00
CA ASN A 127 1.30 -3.22 24.99
C ASN A 127 0.71 -3.82 23.71
N LYS A 128 -0.31 -3.15 23.17
CA LYS A 128 -0.80 -3.44 21.81
C LYS A 128 0.21 -2.92 20.80
N ILE A 129 0.74 -3.82 19.99
CA ILE A 129 1.63 -3.48 18.87
C ILE A 129 0.98 -3.87 17.56
N SER A 130 1.32 -3.15 16.49
CA SER A 130 0.83 -3.43 15.14
C SER A 130 1.99 -3.82 14.24
N HIS A 131 1.82 -4.91 13.50
CA HIS A 131 2.74 -5.36 12.47
C HIS A 131 2.15 -5.08 11.09
N ALA A 132 2.97 -4.59 10.17
CA ALA A 132 2.57 -4.36 8.78
C ALA A 132 3.33 -5.30 7.85
N PHE A 133 2.62 -5.96 6.94
CA PHE A 133 3.17 -6.90 5.96
C PHE A 133 2.76 -6.51 4.55
N ALA A 134 3.71 -6.58 3.61
CA ALA A 134 3.38 -6.53 2.19
C ALA A 134 2.64 -7.81 1.79
N ILE A 135 1.53 -7.70 1.09
CA ILE A 135 0.79 -8.84 0.55
C ILE A 135 0.76 -8.76 -0.97
N ALA A 136 1.08 -9.88 -1.63
CA ALA A 136 1.12 -9.94 -3.10
C ALA A 136 -0.19 -10.43 -3.71
N ASN A 137 -1.06 -11.06 -2.91
CA ASN A 137 -2.32 -11.64 -3.39
C ASN A 137 -3.46 -11.38 -2.38
N LYS A 138 -4.11 -10.22 -2.52
CA LYS A 138 -5.28 -9.87 -1.70
C LYS A 138 -6.51 -10.76 -1.90
N GLN A 139 -6.63 -11.39 -3.07
CA GLN A 139 -7.73 -12.35 -3.33
C GLN A 139 -7.56 -13.60 -2.48
N ALA A 140 -6.34 -14.15 -2.41
CA ALA A 140 -6.03 -15.30 -1.55
C ALA A 140 -6.16 -14.96 -0.06
N LEU A 141 -5.79 -13.74 0.32
CA LEU A 141 -5.91 -13.29 1.71
C LEU A 141 -7.36 -13.19 2.16
N THR A 142 -8.20 -12.50 1.38
CA THR A 142 -9.59 -12.19 1.77
C THR A 142 -10.59 -13.27 1.37
N GLY A 143 -10.23 -14.14 0.43
CA GLY A 143 -11.17 -15.05 -0.23
C GLY A 143 -12.14 -14.34 -1.19
N LEU A 144 -12.05 -13.01 -1.34
CA LEU A 144 -12.94 -12.22 -2.17
C LEU A 144 -12.35 -12.02 -3.58
N LYS A 145 -13.22 -11.97 -4.58
CA LYS A 145 -12.86 -11.56 -5.94
C LYS A 145 -12.99 -10.04 -6.04
N PHE A 146 -11.89 -9.37 -6.40
CA PHE A 146 -11.90 -7.92 -6.66
C PHE A 146 -12.16 -7.65 -8.14
N CYS A 147 -12.85 -6.55 -8.42
CA CYS A 147 -13.00 -6.01 -9.77
C CYS A 147 -11.63 -5.58 -10.32
N PRO A 148 -11.19 -6.06 -11.49
CA PRO A 148 -9.90 -5.69 -12.08
C PRO A 148 -9.87 -4.24 -12.59
N HIS A 149 -11.02 -3.61 -12.85
CA HIS A 149 -11.07 -2.25 -13.40
C HIS A 149 -10.97 -1.18 -12.32
N CYS A 150 -11.78 -1.25 -11.26
CA CYS A 150 -11.76 -0.24 -10.19
C CYS A 150 -10.89 -0.64 -9.00
N ASN A 151 -10.51 -1.92 -8.85
CA ASN A 151 -9.80 -2.49 -7.69
C ASN A 151 -10.47 -2.26 -6.32
N SER A 152 -11.64 -1.61 -6.30
CA SER A 152 -12.34 -1.21 -5.08
C SER A 152 -13.53 -2.09 -4.77
N LYS A 153 -14.29 -2.56 -5.76
CA LYS A 153 -15.42 -3.46 -5.51
C LYS A 153 -14.94 -4.90 -5.31
N ALA A 154 -15.36 -5.53 -4.21
CA ALA A 154 -15.09 -6.92 -3.90
C ALA A 154 -16.40 -7.74 -3.87
N PHE A 155 -16.29 -9.02 -4.21
CA PHE A 155 -17.39 -9.97 -4.34
C PHE A 155 -17.02 -11.27 -3.64
N ASP A 156 -17.95 -11.83 -2.87
CA ASP A 156 -17.77 -13.14 -2.27
C ASP A 156 -18.11 -14.24 -3.30
N PRO A 157 -17.15 -15.08 -3.73
CA PRO A 157 -17.42 -16.19 -4.65
C PRO A 157 -18.43 -17.21 -4.12
N LYS A 158 -18.71 -17.22 -2.81
CA LYS A 158 -19.70 -18.10 -2.18
C LYS A 158 -21.13 -17.54 -2.21
N ASP A 159 -21.32 -16.27 -2.59
CA ASP A 159 -22.66 -15.68 -2.70
C ASP A 159 -23.45 -16.34 -3.84
N LYS A 160 -24.72 -16.68 -3.59
CA LYS A 160 -25.62 -17.29 -4.58
C LYS A 160 -25.80 -16.44 -5.85
N ASN A 161 -25.64 -15.13 -5.73
CA ASN A 161 -25.76 -14.16 -6.81
C ASN A 161 -24.41 -13.73 -7.39
N TYR A 162 -23.29 -14.31 -6.93
CA TYR A 162 -21.93 -13.89 -7.28
C TYR A 162 -21.77 -13.68 -8.80
N SER A 163 -22.07 -14.69 -9.63
CA SER A 163 -21.86 -14.62 -11.08
C SER A 163 -22.59 -13.42 -11.69
N ARG A 164 -23.86 -13.26 -11.35
CA ARG A 164 -24.72 -12.19 -11.86
C ARG A 164 -24.22 -10.82 -11.44
N ASP A 165 -23.89 -10.65 -10.16
CA ASP A 165 -23.55 -9.34 -9.60
C ASP A 165 -22.13 -8.94 -10.00
N TYR A 166 -21.22 -9.90 -10.10
CA TYR A 166 -19.86 -9.71 -10.63
C TYR A 166 -19.91 -9.29 -12.10
N GLU A 167 -20.54 -10.06 -12.98
CA GLU A 167 -20.63 -9.74 -14.42
C GLU A 167 -21.28 -8.39 -14.68
N LYS A 168 -22.41 -8.11 -14.01
CA LYS A 168 -23.09 -6.80 -14.12
C LYS A 168 -22.17 -5.65 -13.73
N HIS A 169 -21.39 -5.83 -12.67
CA HIS A 169 -20.44 -4.80 -12.25
C HIS A 169 -19.29 -4.66 -13.23
N ILE A 170 -18.67 -5.77 -13.69
CA ILE A 170 -17.55 -5.73 -14.64
C ILE A 170 -17.92 -4.92 -15.88
N ILE A 171 -19.05 -5.26 -16.51
CA ILE A 171 -19.51 -4.56 -17.72
C ILE A 171 -19.75 -3.07 -17.45
N LYS A 172 -20.42 -2.73 -16.33
CA LYS A 172 -20.66 -1.33 -15.98
C LYS A 172 -19.36 -0.57 -15.67
N CYS A 173 -18.43 -1.22 -14.99
CA CYS A 173 -17.18 -0.63 -14.51
C CYS A 173 -16.20 -0.40 -15.65
N GLU A 174 -16.09 -1.37 -16.57
CA GLU A 174 -15.30 -1.25 -17.80
C GLU A 174 -15.77 -0.07 -18.65
N ASN A 175 -17.09 0.06 -18.87
CA ASN A 175 -17.68 1.19 -19.60
C ASN A 175 -17.44 2.55 -18.94
N ASN A 176 -17.17 2.58 -17.63
CA ASN A 176 -16.88 3.79 -16.87
C ASN A 176 -15.37 4.00 -16.62
N GLU A 177 -14.50 3.28 -17.34
CA GLU A 177 -13.04 3.34 -17.18
C GLU A 177 -12.56 3.08 -15.73
N GLY A 178 -13.27 2.21 -15.00
CA GLY A 178 -12.94 1.91 -13.60
C GLY A 178 -13.38 2.98 -12.59
N LYS A 179 -14.03 4.07 -13.03
CA LYS A 179 -14.60 5.08 -12.13
C LYS A 179 -15.85 4.52 -11.46
N ILE A 180 -15.85 4.54 -10.12
CA ILE A 180 -17.00 4.10 -9.32
C ILE A 180 -18.07 5.20 -9.42
N VAL A 181 -19.23 4.86 -9.99
CA VAL A 181 -20.44 5.70 -10.04
C VAL A 181 -21.41 5.27 -8.96
#